data_AF-A0A2N6NRM9-F1
#
_entry.id   AF-A0A2N6NRM9-F1
#
_cell.length_a   1.000
_cell.length_b   1.000
_cell.length_c   1.000
_cell.angle_alpha   90.00
_cell.angle_beta   90.00
_cell.angle_gamma   90.00
#
_symmetry.space_group_name_H-M   'P 1'
#
loop_
_entity.id
_entity.type
_entity.pdbx_description
1 polymer ?
#
loop_
_entity_poly.entity_id
_entity_poly.type
_entity_poly.pdbx_seq_one_letter_code
_entity_poly.pdbx_strand_id
1 'polypeptide(L)'
;MSISQSWGKRILVYQTRMAELVLTEALAMAQKFIAAYAAFLKRQGKLPIPGWVDTVKTGPSKELPPQDIDWFYVRAASVARHVYLRKTVGVGRLRKVHGTAKNRGSRPSKHVDASGSVDRKVMQALEKIGVLEQDDDKGGRRITQAGQRDLDRIAQTTAEADEEDEDDE
;
A
#
# COMPACT_ATOMS: atom_id res chain seq x y z
N MET A 1 39.15 2.96 -31.41
CA MET A 1 38.06 3.42 -30.53
C MET A 1 37.93 2.45 -29.36
N SER A 2 38.03 2.96 -28.13
CA SER A 2 38.22 2.17 -26.91
C SER A 2 36.98 1.39 -26.50
N ILE A 3 37.09 0.07 -26.50
CA ILE A 3 36.10 -0.90 -25.99
C ILE A 3 35.69 -0.54 -24.55
N SER A 4 36.56 0.11 -23.79
CA SER A 4 36.33 0.53 -22.39
C SER A 4 35.10 1.44 -22.19
N GLN A 5 34.74 2.29 -23.17
CA GLN A 5 33.59 3.20 -23.00
C GLN A 5 32.22 2.53 -23.19
N SER A 6 32.18 1.38 -23.86
CA SER A 6 30.95 0.61 -24.09
C SER A 6 30.52 -0.18 -22.85
N TRP A 7 31.49 -0.69 -22.09
CA TRP A 7 31.24 -1.50 -20.89
C TRP A 7 30.78 -0.65 -19.70
N GLY A 8 31.35 0.55 -19.52
CA GLY A 8 30.93 1.47 -18.45
C GLY A 8 29.46 1.92 -18.57
N LYS A 9 28.98 2.19 -19.80
CA LYS A 9 27.57 2.54 -20.04
C LYS A 9 26.63 1.36 -19.81
N ARG A 10 27.04 0.12 -20.15
CA ARG A 10 26.25 -1.09 -19.87
C ARG A 10 26.18 -1.40 -18.38
N ILE A 11 27.28 -1.24 -17.63
CA ILE A 11 27.31 -1.46 -16.18
C ILE A 11 26.40 -0.45 -15.47
N LEU A 12 26.46 0.83 -15.82
CA LEU A 12 25.58 1.87 -15.26
C LEU A 12 24.10 1.61 -15.56
N VAL A 13 23.78 1.14 -16.79
CA VAL A 13 22.41 0.76 -17.15
C VAL A 13 21.94 -0.46 -16.37
N TYR A 14 22.79 -1.46 -16.12
CA TYR A 14 22.47 -2.60 -15.26
C TYR A 14 22.30 -2.19 -13.79
N GLN A 15 23.12 -1.26 -13.30
CA GLN A 15 23.06 -0.76 -11.92
C GLN A 15 21.82 0.12 -11.69
N THR A 16 21.38 0.88 -12.70
CA THR A 16 20.08 1.59 -12.67
C THR A 16 18.88 0.67 -12.87
N ARG A 17 18.97 -0.35 -13.74
CA ARG A 17 17.89 -1.36 -13.90
C ARG A 17 17.73 -2.26 -12.69
N MET A 18 18.83 -2.58 -12.00
CA MET A 18 18.80 -3.30 -10.73
C MET A 18 18.11 -2.46 -9.65
N ALA A 19 18.35 -1.15 -9.57
CA ALA A 19 17.63 -0.28 -8.63
C ALA A 19 16.12 -0.16 -8.94
N GLU A 20 15.73 -0.15 -10.22
CA GLU A 20 14.32 -0.24 -10.64
C GLU A 20 13.71 -1.64 -10.37
N LEU A 21 14.51 -2.70 -10.44
CA LEU A 21 14.08 -4.07 -10.14
C LEU A 21 13.92 -4.29 -8.63
N VAL A 22 14.84 -3.81 -7.79
CA VAL A 22 14.73 -3.89 -6.31
C VAL A 22 13.45 -3.21 -5.80
N LEU A 23 13.05 -2.07 -6.39
CA LEU A 23 11.78 -1.42 -6.06
C LEU A 23 10.55 -2.23 -6.47
N THR A 24 10.64 -3.05 -7.51
CA THR A 24 9.53 -3.91 -7.97
C THR A 24 9.51 -5.29 -7.31
N GLU A 25 10.66 -5.81 -6.88
CA GLU A 25 10.83 -7.05 -6.10
C GLU A 25 10.46 -6.86 -4.62
N ALA A 26 10.77 -5.71 -4.01
CA ALA A 26 10.29 -5.37 -2.65
C ALA A 26 8.75 -5.25 -2.57
N LEU A 27 8.08 -5.04 -3.72
CA LEU A 27 6.63 -5.12 -3.82
C LEU A 27 6.10 -6.56 -3.97
N ALA A 28 6.95 -7.56 -4.22
CA ALA A 28 6.60 -8.99 -4.15
C ALA A 28 6.41 -9.46 -2.69
N MET A 29 7.16 -8.89 -1.73
CA MET A 29 6.96 -9.05 -0.28
C MET A 29 5.88 -8.11 0.30
N ALA A 30 4.78 -7.94 -0.44
CA ALA A 30 3.73 -6.97 -0.15
C ALA A 30 3.19 -7.05 1.29
N GLN A 31 3.09 -8.27 1.83
CA GLN A 31 2.52 -8.50 3.15
C GLN A 31 3.43 -8.00 4.27
N LYS A 32 4.74 -8.29 4.19
CA LYS A 32 5.73 -7.86 5.18
C LYS A 32 5.86 -6.32 5.19
N PHE A 33 5.91 -5.72 4.01
CA PHE A 33 5.88 -4.25 3.87
C PHE A 33 4.64 -3.63 4.49
N ILE A 34 3.45 -4.19 4.23
CA ILE A 34 2.19 -3.67 4.79
C ILE A 34 2.21 -3.75 6.32
N ALA A 35 2.72 -4.84 6.89
CA ALA A 35 2.86 -4.99 8.34
C ALA A 35 3.85 -3.97 8.93
N ALA A 36 5.04 -3.82 8.33
CA ALA A 36 6.05 -2.86 8.77
C ALA A 36 5.54 -1.41 8.70
N TYR A 37 4.88 -1.03 7.61
CA TYR A 37 4.33 0.31 7.44
C TYR A 37 3.13 0.56 8.38
N ALA A 38 2.30 -0.44 8.63
CA ALA A 38 1.23 -0.33 9.63
C ALA A 38 1.79 -0.09 11.04
N ALA A 39 2.86 -0.81 11.41
CA ALA A 39 3.56 -0.59 12.68
C ALA A 39 4.16 0.82 12.77
N PHE A 40 4.75 1.33 11.68
CA PHE A 40 5.25 2.71 11.62
C PHE A 40 4.13 3.75 11.83
N LEU A 41 3.00 3.61 11.14
CA LEU A 41 1.85 4.51 11.30
C LEU A 41 1.31 4.48 12.73
N LYS A 42 1.31 3.31 13.38
CA LYS A 42 0.90 3.16 14.78
C LYS A 42 1.87 3.86 15.73
N ARG A 43 3.19 3.66 15.56
CA ARG A 43 4.23 4.35 16.34
C ARG A 43 4.16 5.87 16.19
N GLN A 44 3.81 6.36 15.00
CA GLN A 44 3.68 7.79 14.74
C GLN A 44 2.51 8.42 15.50
N GLY A 45 1.42 7.68 15.74
CA GLY A 45 0.25 8.13 16.50
C GLY A 45 -0.53 9.31 15.88
N LYS A 46 -0.17 9.74 14.66
CA LYS A 46 -0.78 10.91 13.98
C LYS A 46 -1.98 10.55 13.11
N LEU A 47 -2.21 9.27 12.84
CA LEU A 47 -3.29 8.83 11.96
C LEU A 47 -4.65 8.99 12.68
N PRO A 48 -5.57 9.84 12.19
CA PRO A 48 -6.87 10.02 12.82
C PRO A 48 -7.76 8.79 12.57
N ILE A 49 -8.02 8.03 13.64
CA ILE A 49 -8.90 6.85 13.59
C ILE A 49 -10.36 7.30 13.79
N PRO A 50 -11.28 6.93 12.89
CA PRO A 50 -12.71 7.15 13.11
C PRO A 50 -13.26 6.31 14.27
N GLY A 51 -14.12 6.89 15.11
CA GLY A 51 -14.66 6.20 16.30
C GLY A 51 -15.56 4.99 16.02
N TRP A 52 -15.92 4.70 14.76
CA TRP A 52 -16.71 3.53 14.38
C TRP A 52 -15.85 2.31 14.01
N VAL A 53 -14.51 2.44 13.98
CA VAL A 53 -13.59 1.39 13.46
C VAL A 53 -13.76 0.04 14.18
N ASP A 54 -14.12 0.06 15.46
CA ASP A 54 -14.25 -1.16 16.27
C ASP A 54 -15.59 -1.88 16.07
N THR A 55 -16.57 -1.24 15.44
CA THR A 55 -17.94 -1.76 15.31
C THR A 55 -18.25 -2.24 13.89
N VAL A 56 -17.57 -1.72 12.88
CA VAL A 56 -17.95 -1.95 11.49
C VAL A 56 -17.24 -3.15 10.87
N LYS A 57 -17.91 -3.73 9.86
CA LYS A 57 -17.25 -4.58 8.88
C LYS A 57 -16.68 -3.77 7.72
N THR A 58 -15.66 -4.33 7.09
CA THR A 58 -14.91 -3.67 6.01
C THR A 58 -15.63 -3.63 4.66
N GLY A 59 -16.68 -4.43 4.48
CA GLY A 59 -17.48 -4.44 3.25
C GLY A 59 -18.75 -5.28 3.36
N PRO A 60 -19.70 -5.11 2.41
CA PRO A 60 -20.98 -5.82 2.42
C PRO A 60 -20.87 -7.34 2.20
N SER A 61 -19.76 -7.79 1.60
CA SER A 61 -19.44 -9.20 1.34
C SER A 61 -18.90 -9.93 2.57
N LYS A 62 -18.37 -9.21 3.56
CA LYS A 62 -17.90 -9.79 4.81
C LYS A 62 -19.09 -10.07 5.74
N GLU A 63 -19.06 -11.22 6.40
CA GLU A 63 -20.07 -11.62 7.38
C GLU A 63 -19.69 -11.15 8.77
N LEU A 64 -18.40 -11.27 9.12
CA LEU A 64 -17.83 -10.86 10.40
C LEU A 64 -16.97 -9.58 10.27
N PRO A 65 -16.82 -8.81 11.37
CA PRO A 65 -15.83 -7.73 11.43
C PRO A 65 -14.39 -8.28 11.38
N PRO A 66 -13.39 -7.43 11.06
CA PRO A 66 -11.98 -7.81 11.17
C PRO A 66 -11.63 -8.27 12.58
N GLN A 67 -10.80 -9.31 12.69
CA GLN A 67 -10.34 -9.84 13.99
C GLN A 67 -9.15 -9.05 14.56
N ASP A 68 -8.33 -8.48 13.68
CA ASP A 68 -7.21 -7.63 14.07
C ASP A 68 -7.73 -6.26 14.53
N ILE A 69 -7.30 -5.81 15.72
CA ILE A 69 -7.63 -4.50 16.29
C ILE A 69 -6.99 -3.38 15.46
N ASP A 70 -5.80 -3.63 14.91
CA ASP A 70 -5.03 -2.64 14.14
C ASP A 70 -5.37 -2.67 12.63
N TRP A 71 -6.50 -3.29 12.26
CA TRP A 71 -6.89 -3.48 10.86
C TRP A 71 -6.96 -2.17 10.06
N PHE A 72 -7.26 -1.05 10.73
CA PHE A 72 -7.32 0.27 10.09
C PHE A 72 -5.93 0.76 9.64
N TYR A 73 -4.89 0.48 10.43
CA TYR A 73 -3.50 0.78 10.06
C TYR A 73 -3.03 -0.09 8.91
N VAL A 74 -3.35 -1.39 8.96
CA VAL A 74 -3.06 -2.34 7.87
C VAL A 74 -3.74 -1.89 6.58
N ARG A 75 -5.00 -1.43 6.67
CA ARG A 75 -5.71 -0.89 5.50
C ARG A 75 -5.08 0.41 4.99
N ALA A 76 -4.67 1.31 5.88
CA ALA A 76 -3.97 2.53 5.49
C ALA A 76 -2.66 2.25 4.77
N ALA A 77 -1.86 1.30 5.26
CA ALA A 77 -0.64 0.85 4.62
C ALA A 77 -0.88 0.26 3.23
N SER A 78 -1.88 -0.63 3.11
CA SER A 78 -2.26 -1.22 1.83
C SER A 78 -2.72 -0.17 0.80
N VAL A 79 -3.51 0.81 1.24
CA VAL A 79 -3.95 1.92 0.38
C VAL A 79 -2.77 2.80 -0.05
N ALA A 80 -1.87 3.16 0.86
CA ALA A 80 -0.69 3.96 0.53
C ALA A 80 0.19 3.27 -0.53
N ARG A 81 0.47 1.97 -0.35
CA ARG A 81 1.16 1.13 -1.35
C ARG A 81 0.43 1.11 -2.69
N HIS A 82 -0.89 0.97 -2.67
CA HIS A 82 -1.68 0.92 -3.90
C HIS A 82 -1.65 2.24 -4.68
N VAL A 83 -1.69 3.37 -3.98
CA VAL A 83 -1.60 4.70 -4.59
C VAL A 83 -0.22 4.92 -5.20
N TYR A 84 0.84 4.55 -4.49
CA TYR A 84 2.21 4.61 -4.99
C TYR A 84 2.37 3.89 -6.34
N LEU A 85 1.89 2.64 -6.42
CA LEU A 85 1.97 1.82 -7.62
C LEU A 85 1.23 2.37 -8.83
N ARG A 86 0.02 2.92 -8.61
CA ARG A 86 -0.88 3.33 -9.71
C ARG A 86 -0.86 4.83 -9.99
N LYS A 87 -0.01 5.59 -9.29
CA LYS A 87 0.22 7.05 -9.37
C LYS A 87 -0.99 7.90 -8.95
N THR A 88 -2.17 7.65 -9.51
CA THR A 88 -3.42 8.33 -9.14
C THR A 88 -4.54 7.32 -8.92
N VAL A 89 -5.23 7.44 -7.78
CA VAL A 89 -6.28 6.50 -7.39
C VAL A 89 -7.45 7.24 -6.72
N GLY A 90 -8.67 6.85 -7.10
CA GLY A 90 -9.91 7.28 -6.45
C GLY A 90 -10.56 6.17 -5.61
N VAL A 91 -11.49 6.56 -4.74
CA VAL A 91 -12.21 5.63 -3.84
C VAL A 91 -12.91 4.50 -4.62
N GLY A 92 -13.51 4.80 -5.78
CA GLY A 92 -14.19 3.77 -6.58
C GLY A 92 -13.28 2.63 -7.05
N ARG A 93 -12.00 2.92 -7.31
CA ARG A 93 -11.01 1.89 -7.68
C ARG A 93 -10.60 1.06 -6.47
N LEU A 94 -10.38 1.69 -5.31
CA LEU A 94 -10.11 0.99 -4.05
C LEU A 94 -11.25 0.04 -3.66
N ARG A 95 -12.50 0.46 -3.86
CA ARG A 95 -13.67 -0.38 -3.57
C ARG A 95 -13.70 -1.67 -4.37
N LYS A 96 -13.24 -1.64 -5.63
CA LYS A 96 -13.12 -2.83 -6.47
C LYS A 96 -11.96 -3.72 -6.03
N VAL A 97 -10.82 -3.11 -5.66
CA VAL A 97 -9.62 -3.82 -5.21
C VAL A 97 -9.87 -4.55 -3.88
N HIS A 98 -10.54 -3.89 -2.93
CA HIS A 98 -10.92 -4.50 -1.65
C HIS A 98 -12.23 -5.30 -1.73
N GLY A 99 -12.91 -5.27 -2.88
CA GLY A 99 -14.13 -6.02 -3.14
C GLY A 99 -13.85 -7.52 -3.21
N THR A 100 -14.84 -8.33 -2.83
CA THR A 100 -14.69 -9.79 -2.88
C THR A 100 -16.02 -10.45 -3.21
N ALA A 101 -15.99 -11.75 -3.53
CA ALA A 101 -17.18 -12.54 -3.78
C ALA A 101 -18.01 -12.63 -2.50
N LYS A 102 -19.28 -12.21 -2.58
CA LYS A 102 -20.24 -12.36 -1.50
C LYS A 102 -20.93 -13.71 -1.61
N ASN A 103 -20.91 -14.49 -0.54
CA ASN A 103 -21.78 -15.66 -0.40
C ASN A 103 -23.24 -15.19 -0.20
N ARG A 104 -24.16 -15.77 -0.96
CA ARG A 104 -25.60 -15.42 -0.96
C ARG A 104 -26.47 -16.59 -0.51
N GLY A 105 -25.89 -17.50 0.28
CA GLY A 105 -26.55 -18.71 0.73
C GLY A 105 -26.72 -19.69 -0.43
N SER A 106 -27.96 -20.01 -0.77
CA SER A 106 -28.29 -20.95 -1.86
C SER A 106 -28.02 -20.39 -3.26
N ARG A 107 -28.00 -19.06 -3.43
CA ARG A 107 -27.76 -18.42 -4.74
C ARG A 107 -26.26 -18.36 -5.06
N PRO A 108 -25.84 -18.48 -6.33
CA PRO A 108 -24.44 -18.38 -6.72
C PRO A 108 -23.76 -17.10 -6.21
N SER A 109 -22.46 -17.22 -5.94
CA SER A 109 -21.63 -16.12 -5.47
C SER A 109 -21.52 -15.02 -6.52
N LYS A 110 -21.45 -13.76 -6.07
CA LYS A 110 -21.27 -12.60 -6.94
C LYS A 110 -20.24 -11.66 -6.33
N HIS A 111 -19.36 -11.08 -7.15
CA HIS A 111 -18.48 -10.01 -6.71
C HIS A 111 -19.29 -8.79 -6.23
N VAL A 112 -18.90 -8.25 -5.07
CA VAL A 112 -19.46 -7.02 -4.51
C VAL A 112 -18.32 -6.11 -4.06
N ASP A 113 -18.43 -4.84 -4.43
CA ASP A 113 -17.51 -3.78 -4.03
C ASP A 113 -17.44 -3.62 -2.50
N ALA A 114 -16.27 -3.21 -1.99
CA ALA A 114 -16.08 -2.91 -0.59
C ALA A 114 -16.82 -1.63 -0.13
N SER A 115 -16.78 -1.39 1.19
CA SER A 115 -17.38 -0.20 1.79
C SER A 115 -16.62 1.06 1.38
N GLY A 116 -17.28 1.95 0.65
CA GLY A 116 -16.69 3.23 0.25
C GLY A 116 -16.45 4.19 1.41
N SER A 117 -17.15 4.03 2.54
CA SER A 117 -16.92 4.87 3.73
C SER A 117 -15.54 4.61 4.34
N VAL A 118 -15.17 3.33 4.43
CA VAL A 118 -13.89 2.91 5.01
C VAL A 118 -12.74 3.42 4.17
N ASP A 119 -12.73 3.10 2.87
CA ASP A 119 -11.64 3.50 1.98
C ASP A 119 -11.52 5.03 1.88
N ARG A 120 -12.65 5.75 1.88
CA ARG A 120 -12.65 7.23 1.88
C ARG A 120 -12.04 7.80 3.16
N LYS A 121 -12.40 7.26 4.33
CA LYS A 121 -11.84 7.75 5.60
C LYS A 121 -10.36 7.45 5.74
N VAL A 122 -9.91 6.30 5.25
CA VAL A 122 -8.47 5.97 5.17
C VAL A 122 -7.74 6.99 4.30
N MET A 123 -8.26 7.28 3.09
CA MET A 123 -7.66 8.28 2.22
C MET A 123 -7.62 9.69 2.85
N GLN A 124 -8.69 10.11 3.52
CA GLN A 124 -8.73 11.39 4.24
C GLN A 124 -7.76 11.42 5.43
N ALA A 125 -7.57 10.30 6.13
CA ALA A 125 -6.63 10.19 7.22
C ALA A 125 -5.18 10.30 6.72
N LEU A 126 -4.85 9.62 5.62
CA LEU A 126 -3.54 9.69 4.95
C LEU A 126 -3.25 11.08 4.36
N GLU A 127 -4.29 11.79 3.91
CA GLU A 127 -4.19 13.18 3.45
C GLU A 127 -3.86 14.14 4.60
N LYS A 128 -4.51 13.96 5.77
CA LYS A 128 -4.25 14.78 6.96
C LYS A 128 -2.83 14.66 7.51
N ILE A 129 -2.21 13.48 7.38
CA ILE A 129 -0.80 13.28 7.78
C ILE A 129 0.19 13.73 6.70
N GLY A 130 -0.29 14.19 5.53
CA GLY A 130 0.55 14.67 4.43
C GLY A 130 1.20 13.57 3.59
N VAL A 131 0.74 12.33 3.70
CA VAL A 131 1.24 11.21 2.86
C VAL A 131 0.58 11.24 1.48
N LEU A 132 -0.71 11.59 1.41
CA LEU A 132 -1.45 11.77 0.18
C LEU A 132 -1.80 13.23 -0.06
N GLU A 133 -1.90 13.62 -1.33
CA GLU A 133 -2.44 14.90 -1.77
C GLU A 133 -3.51 14.69 -2.84
N GLN A 134 -4.37 15.70 -3.00
CA GLN A 134 -5.35 15.71 -4.07
C GLN A 134 -4.65 16.00 -5.39
N ASP A 135 -5.06 15.29 -6.43
CA ASP A 135 -4.54 15.49 -7.77
C ASP A 135 -5.51 16.39 -8.55
N ASP A 136 -5.18 17.67 -8.69
CA ASP A 136 -6.06 18.67 -9.33
C ASP A 136 -6.24 18.42 -10.83
N ASP A 137 -5.26 17.81 -11.50
CA ASP A 137 -5.29 17.60 -12.95
C ASP A 137 -6.13 16.38 -13.35
N LYS A 138 -5.89 15.24 -12.69
CA LYS A 138 -6.50 13.94 -13.05
C LYS A 138 -7.64 13.54 -12.12
N GLY A 139 -7.84 14.29 -11.03
CA GLY A 139 -8.73 13.93 -9.94
C GLY A 139 -8.20 12.77 -9.10
N GLY A 140 -8.82 12.55 -7.95
CA GLY A 140 -8.44 11.49 -7.02
C GLY A 140 -7.34 11.93 -6.06
N ARG A 141 -6.48 10.98 -5.65
CA ARG A 141 -5.33 11.27 -4.78
C ARG A 141 -4.07 10.64 -5.33
N ARG A 142 -2.97 11.35 -5.16
CA ARG A 142 -1.60 10.92 -5.47
C ARG A 142 -0.74 10.94 -4.21
N ILE A 143 0.38 10.22 -4.26
CA ILE A 143 1.36 10.22 -3.16
C ILE A 143 2.13 11.55 -3.17
N THR A 144 2.40 12.11 -1.99
CA THR A 144 3.28 13.29 -1.87
C THR A 144 4.75 12.88 -1.96
N GLN A 145 5.64 13.85 -2.22
CA GLN A 145 7.08 13.58 -2.21
C GLN A 145 7.60 13.14 -0.83
N ALA A 146 7.02 13.68 0.25
CA ALA A 146 7.33 13.25 1.62
C ALA A 146 6.84 11.82 1.87
N GLY A 147 5.60 11.50 1.47
CA GLY A 147 5.04 10.16 1.58
C GLY A 147 5.82 9.11 0.79
N GLN A 148 6.29 9.47 -0.41
CA GLN A 148 7.17 8.61 -1.21
C GLN A 148 8.47 8.30 -0.48
N ARG A 149 9.15 9.32 0.06
CA ARG A 149 10.42 9.12 0.81
C ARG A 149 10.24 8.19 2.01
N ASP A 150 9.13 8.33 2.74
CA ASP A 150 8.86 7.48 3.91
C ASP A 150 8.54 6.04 3.48
N LEU A 151 7.79 5.85 2.40
CA LEU A 151 7.53 4.52 1.83
C LEU A 151 8.82 3.85 1.35
N ASP A 152 9.66 4.57 0.61
CA ASP A 152 10.92 4.05 0.06
C ASP A 152 11.90 3.67 1.19
N ARG A 153 11.99 4.49 2.25
CA ARG A 153 12.80 4.16 3.44
C ARG A 153 12.34 2.86 4.11
N ILE A 154 11.04 2.72 4.32
CA ILE A 154 10.47 1.54 4.99
C ILE A 154 10.59 0.30 4.10
N ALA A 155 10.46 0.46 2.78
CA ALA A 155 10.68 -0.61 1.83
C ALA A 155 12.13 -1.12 1.91
N GLN A 156 13.11 -0.22 1.99
CA GLN A 156 14.51 -0.60 2.14
C GLN A 156 14.77 -1.35 3.46
N THR A 157 14.31 -0.82 4.60
CA THR A 157 14.47 -1.52 5.89
C THR A 157 13.79 -2.89 5.92
N THR A 158 12.66 -3.04 5.22
CA THR A 158 11.96 -4.34 5.15
C THR A 158 12.72 -5.33 4.26
N ALA A 159 13.35 -4.85 3.18
CA ALA A 159 14.16 -5.70 2.31
C ALA A 159 15.43 -6.19 3.03
N GLU A 160 16.11 -5.30 3.77
CA GLU A 160 17.29 -5.66 4.58
C GLU A 160 16.94 -6.71 5.65
N ALA A 161 15.83 -6.53 6.36
CA ALA A 161 15.39 -7.50 7.37
C ALA A 161 15.00 -8.87 6.77
N ASP A 162 14.48 -8.88 5.54
CA ASP A 162 14.14 -10.13 4.85
C ASP A 162 15.38 -10.92 4.42
N GLU A 163 16.45 -10.24 4.00
CA GLU A 163 17.72 -10.87 3.65
C GLU A 163 18.37 -11.51 4.89
N GLU A 164 18.32 -10.84 6.05
CA GLU A 164 18.82 -11.38 7.32
C GLU A 164 18.06 -12.66 7.76
N ASP A 165 16.73 -12.69 7.61
CA ASP A 165 15.91 -13.86 7.94
C ASP A 165 16.22 -15.08 7.04
N GLU A 166 16.68 -14.87 5.80
CA GLU A 166 17.04 -15.93 4.85
C GLU A 166 18.45 -16.51 5.12
N ASP A 167 19.37 -15.71 5.67
CA ASP A 167 20.73 -16.15 6.01
C ASP A 167 20.80 -16.99 7.31
N ASP A 168 19.79 -16.87 8.18
CA ASP A 168 19.67 -17.57 9.46
C ASP A 168 18.94 -18.94 9.35
N GLU A 169 18.43 -19.32 8.16
CA GLU A 169 17.72 -20.59 7.86
C GLU A 169 18.58 -21.65 7.13
#